data_AF-A0A5N5WKN2-F1
#
_entry.id   AF-A0A5N5WKN2-F1
#
_cell.length_a   1.000
_cell.length_b   1.000
_cell.length_c   1.000
_cell.angle_alpha   90.00
_cell.angle_beta   90.00
_cell.angle_gamma   90.00
#
_symmetry.space_group_name_H-M   'P 1'
#
loop_
_entity.id
_entity.type
_entity.pdbx_description
1 polymer ?
#
loop_
_entity_poly.entity_id
_entity_poly.type
_entity_poly.pdbx_seq_one_letter_code
_entity_poly.pdbx_strand_id
1 'polypeptide(L)'
;MLCYHHIVMDGISLRTFLGDLTQGYVSPGVSQPASQYLDYAITEREQLKGQAIMKDIEYWKQQFKTLVDCLHLLPFSRVQSRPRLSISENFTAHTFIKKETVARVKECNQQSRSIFFHFYAAALLVLLFQLLDDLVDDLCIRIADASRHNGRYFDTNVYLRGPCAL
;
A
#
# COMPACT_ATOMS: atom_id res chain seq x y z
N MET A 1 -4.74 25.94 3.23
CA MET A 1 -4.59 24.62 3.89
C MET A 1 -5.73 23.74 3.40
N LEU A 2 -5.43 22.56 2.86
CA LEU A 2 -6.43 21.60 2.39
C LEU A 2 -6.58 20.50 3.45
N CYS A 3 -7.82 20.19 3.84
CA CYS A 3 -8.14 19.06 4.71
C CYS A 3 -9.21 18.23 4.01
N TYR A 4 -9.05 16.90 4.01
CA TYR A 4 -9.98 15.97 3.37
C TYR A 4 -10.05 14.68 4.16
N HIS A 5 -11.16 13.96 4.01
CA HIS A 5 -11.33 12.65 4.64
C HIS A 5 -10.66 11.56 3.79
N HIS A 6 -9.89 10.67 4.41
CA HIS A 6 -9.13 9.66 3.66
C HIS A 6 -10.02 8.69 2.85
N ILE A 7 -11.30 8.56 3.22
CA ILE A 7 -12.31 7.76 2.49
C ILE A 7 -12.57 8.27 1.06
N VAL A 8 -12.40 9.56 0.81
CA VAL A 8 -12.66 10.15 -0.51
C VAL A 8 -11.39 10.35 -1.33
N MET A 9 -10.21 10.23 -0.72
CA MET A 9 -8.95 10.59 -1.38
C MET A 9 -7.78 9.77 -0.84
N ASP A 10 -7.06 9.07 -1.73
CA ASP A 10 -5.77 8.42 -1.47
C ASP A 10 -4.60 9.26 -1.99
N GLY A 11 -3.38 8.71 -1.91
CA GLY A 11 -2.17 9.39 -2.39
C GLY A 11 -2.13 9.64 -3.89
N ILE A 12 -2.73 8.76 -4.71
CA ILE A 12 -2.82 8.95 -6.17
C ILE A 12 -3.79 10.07 -6.48
N SER A 13 -4.96 10.05 -5.84
CA SER A 13 -6.03 11.03 -6.01
C SER A 13 -5.62 12.42 -5.57
N LEU A 14 -4.85 12.53 -4.48
CA LEU A 14 -4.29 13.81 -4.08
C LEU A 14 -3.35 14.37 -5.16
N ARG A 15 -2.50 13.52 -5.76
CA ARG A 15 -1.58 13.94 -6.83
C ARG A 15 -2.36 14.41 -8.06
N THR A 16 -3.38 13.67 -8.49
CA THR A 16 -4.23 14.04 -9.63
C THR A 16 -4.98 15.34 -9.34
N PHE A 17 -5.63 15.45 -8.19
CA PHE A 17 -6.32 16.67 -7.75
C PHE A 17 -5.41 17.91 -7.75
N LEU A 18 -4.18 17.80 -7.24
CA LEU A 18 -3.23 18.91 -7.25
C LEU A 18 -2.78 19.29 -8.68
N GLY A 19 -2.68 18.30 -9.58
CA GLY A 19 -2.45 18.52 -11.00
C GLY A 19 -3.60 19.32 -11.64
N ASP A 20 -4.84 18.85 -11.46
CA ASP A 20 -6.05 19.48 -11.98
C ASP A 20 -6.22 20.91 -11.44
N LEU A 21 -5.94 21.10 -10.15
CA LEU A 21 -6.00 22.39 -9.49
C LEU A 21 -4.99 23.36 -10.13
N THR A 22 -3.75 22.92 -10.32
CA THR A 22 -2.71 23.73 -10.95
C THR A 22 -3.09 24.11 -12.38
N GLN A 23 -3.62 23.16 -13.15
CA GLN A 23 -4.08 23.42 -14.52
C GLN A 23 -5.23 24.43 -14.55
N GLY A 24 -6.23 24.26 -13.67
CA GLY A 24 -7.36 25.17 -13.56
C GLY A 24 -6.97 26.60 -13.17
N TYR A 25 -5.89 26.77 -12.39
CA TYR A 25 -5.32 28.09 -12.10
C TYR A 25 -4.61 28.73 -13.30
N VAL A 26 -3.86 27.94 -14.08
CA VAL A 26 -3.04 28.45 -15.20
C VAL A 26 -3.89 28.71 -16.46
N SER A 27 -4.86 27.84 -16.74
CA SER A 27 -5.72 27.95 -17.91
C SER A 27 -7.15 27.55 -17.53
N PRO A 28 -8.07 28.51 -17.39
CA PRO A 28 -9.47 28.23 -17.07
C PRO A 28 -10.09 27.36 -18.18
N GLY A 29 -10.33 26.08 -17.86
CA GLY A 29 -10.76 25.08 -18.84
C GLY A 29 -10.41 23.66 -18.40
N VAL A 30 -10.79 23.30 -17.16
CA VAL A 30 -10.56 21.94 -16.65
C VAL A 30 -11.46 20.97 -17.42
N SER A 31 -10.83 20.01 -18.11
CA SER A 31 -11.56 18.91 -18.75
C SER A 31 -12.26 18.08 -17.68
N GLN A 32 -13.50 17.68 -17.92
CA GLN A 32 -14.17 16.77 -16.99
C GLN A 32 -13.44 15.41 -16.96
N PRO A 33 -13.30 14.80 -15.78
CA PRO A 33 -12.66 13.49 -15.66
C PRO A 33 -13.42 12.46 -16.50
N ALA A 34 -12.68 11.60 -17.21
CA ALA A 34 -13.24 10.64 -18.15
C ALA A 34 -14.11 9.54 -17.49
N SER A 35 -14.04 9.38 -16.17
CA SER A 35 -14.85 8.45 -15.39
C SER A 35 -14.96 8.95 -13.95
N GLN A 36 -16.09 8.67 -13.29
CA GLN A 36 -16.30 9.00 -11.89
C GLN A 36 -16.12 7.79 -10.98
N TYR A 37 -15.95 8.02 -9.68
CA TYR A 37 -15.87 6.94 -8.70
C TYR A 37 -17.08 6.01 -8.75
N LEU A 38 -18.26 6.58 -8.93
CA LEU A 38 -19.50 5.82 -8.88
C LEU A 38 -19.51 4.74 -9.98
N ASP A 39 -18.99 5.07 -11.16
CA ASP A 39 -18.83 4.13 -12.27
C ASP A 39 -17.87 3.00 -11.91
N TYR A 40 -16.77 3.32 -11.21
CA TYR A 40 -15.84 2.33 -10.68
C TYR A 40 -16.52 1.43 -9.65
N ALA A 41 -17.19 1.99 -8.65
CA ALA A 41 -17.81 1.24 -7.55
C ALA A 41 -18.93 0.31 -8.05
N ILE A 42 -19.70 0.74 -9.05
CA ILE A 42 -20.68 -0.12 -9.72
C ILE A 42 -19.97 -1.27 -10.44
N THR A 43 -18.92 -0.97 -11.21
CA THR A 43 -18.16 -1.99 -11.96
C THR A 43 -17.52 -3.00 -11.03
N GLU A 44 -16.87 -2.54 -9.96
CA GLU A 44 -16.27 -3.38 -8.93
C GLU A 44 -17.34 -4.27 -8.29
N ARG A 45 -18.48 -3.70 -7.88
CA ARG A 45 -19.60 -4.47 -7.30
C ARG A 45 -20.12 -5.56 -8.24
N GLU A 46 -20.22 -5.32 -9.53
CA GLU A 46 -20.64 -6.35 -10.49
C GLU A 46 -19.56 -7.43 -10.68
N GLN A 47 -18.27 -7.06 -10.67
CA GLN A 47 -17.16 -8.02 -10.71
C GLN A 47 -17.16 -8.94 -9.48
N LEU A 48 -17.46 -8.40 -8.29
CA LEU A 48 -17.58 -9.19 -7.06
C LEU A 48 -18.71 -10.23 -7.08
N LYS A 49 -19.68 -10.13 -8.00
CA LYS A 49 -20.76 -11.13 -8.16
C LYS A 49 -20.39 -12.26 -9.12
N GLY A 50 -19.36 -12.08 -9.94
CA GLY A 50 -18.96 -13.07 -10.94
C GLY A 50 -18.23 -14.28 -10.33
N GLN A 51 -18.09 -15.36 -11.09
CA GLN A 51 -17.32 -16.53 -10.64
C GLN A 51 -15.81 -16.27 -10.56
N ALA A 52 -15.31 -15.19 -11.17
CA ALA A 52 -13.89 -14.84 -11.16
C ALA A 52 -13.35 -14.63 -9.74
N ILE A 53 -14.09 -13.95 -8.87
CA ILE A 53 -13.66 -13.71 -7.47
C ILE A 53 -13.60 -14.99 -6.64
N MET A 54 -14.33 -16.04 -7.02
CA MET A 54 -14.30 -17.30 -6.28
C MET A 54 -12.90 -17.91 -6.30
N LYS A 55 -12.16 -17.76 -7.42
CA LYS A 55 -10.77 -18.22 -7.53
C LYS A 55 -9.85 -17.46 -6.58
N ASP A 56 -10.01 -16.14 -6.49
CA ASP A 56 -9.20 -15.31 -5.58
C ASP A 56 -9.51 -15.62 -4.12
N ILE A 57 -10.79 -15.80 -3.77
CA ILE A 57 -11.23 -16.21 -2.43
C ILE A 57 -10.65 -17.59 -2.09
N GLU A 58 -10.71 -18.55 -3.01
CA GLU A 58 -10.18 -19.88 -2.79
C GLU A 58 -8.66 -19.84 -2.62
N TYR A 59 -7.95 -19.09 -3.46
CA TYR A 59 -6.51 -18.86 -3.32
C TYR A 59 -6.17 -18.30 -1.93
N TRP A 60 -6.83 -17.22 -1.48
CA TRP A 60 -6.55 -16.62 -0.17
C TRP A 60 -6.91 -17.54 1.00
N LYS A 61 -8.01 -18.29 0.88
CA LYS A 61 -8.35 -19.34 1.85
C LYS A 61 -7.27 -20.39 1.94
N GLN A 62 -6.65 -20.77 0.81
CA GLN A 62 -5.56 -21.74 0.78
C GLN A 62 -4.26 -21.17 1.37
N GLN A 63 -3.89 -19.92 1.04
CA GLN A 63 -2.70 -19.26 1.59
C GLN A 63 -2.77 -19.10 3.11
N PHE A 64 -3.95 -18.74 3.64
CA PHE A 64 -4.15 -18.55 5.08
C PHE A 64 -4.82 -19.74 5.78
N LYS A 65 -4.63 -20.97 5.27
CA LYS A 65 -5.10 -22.18 5.97
C LYS A 65 -4.47 -22.33 7.35
N THR A 66 -3.18 -22.01 7.43
CA THR A 66 -2.42 -21.91 8.68
C THR A 66 -2.19 -20.42 8.93
N LEU A 67 -2.74 -19.91 10.02
CA LEU A 67 -2.53 -18.52 10.39
C LEU A 67 -1.12 -18.38 10.98
N VAL A 68 -0.39 -17.36 10.54
CA VAL A 68 0.87 -16.97 11.16
C VAL A 68 0.55 -16.35 12.52
N ASP A 69 1.34 -16.71 13.53
CA ASP A 69 1.18 -16.17 14.87
C ASP A 69 1.37 -14.65 14.90
N CYS A 70 0.77 -14.02 15.90
CA CYS A 70 0.93 -12.59 16.10
C CYS A 70 2.40 -12.28 16.39
N LEU A 71 2.96 -11.29 15.69
CA LEU A 71 4.34 -10.86 15.88
C LEU A 71 4.62 -10.54 17.35
N HIS A 72 5.63 -11.21 17.91
CA HIS A 72 6.14 -10.95 19.24
C HIS A 72 6.62 -9.49 19.39
N LEU A 73 6.69 -9.01 20.62
CA LEU A 73 7.26 -7.69 20.88
C LEU A 73 8.75 -7.71 20.53
N LEU A 74 9.21 -6.64 19.87
CA LEU A 74 10.62 -6.48 19.53
C LEU A 74 11.47 -6.43 20.81
N PRO A 75 12.71 -6.94 20.82
CA PRO A 75 13.56 -7.02 22.02
C PRO A 75 13.80 -5.68 22.71
N PHE A 76 13.76 -4.58 21.96
CA PHE A 76 13.94 -3.21 22.45
C PHE A 76 12.61 -2.52 22.82
N SER A 77 11.50 -3.26 22.86
CA SER A 77 10.22 -2.76 23.33
C SER A 77 10.30 -2.35 24.79
N ARG A 78 9.75 -1.16 25.12
CA ARG A 78 9.66 -0.65 26.50
C ARG A 78 8.50 -1.25 27.29
N VAL A 79 7.63 -2.02 26.63
CA VAL A 79 6.45 -2.66 27.22
C VAL A 79 6.56 -4.18 27.08
N GLN A 80 5.93 -4.90 28.01
CA GLN A 80 5.92 -6.38 28.07
C GLN A 80 4.70 -7.01 27.39
N SER A 81 3.68 -6.22 27.07
CA SER A 81 2.49 -6.66 26.33
C SER A 81 1.96 -5.53 25.45
N ARG A 82 1.15 -5.86 24.44
CA ARG A 82 0.55 -4.87 23.54
C ARG A 82 -0.66 -4.22 24.23
N PRO A 83 -0.61 -2.94 24.65
CA PRO A 83 -1.73 -2.30 25.31
C PRO A 83 -2.90 -2.10 24.33
N ARG A 84 -4.14 -2.10 24.84
CA ARG A 84 -5.31 -1.70 24.04
C ARG A 84 -5.20 -0.21 23.75
N LEU A 85 -5.11 0.15 22.47
CA LEU A 85 -5.05 1.54 22.05
C LEU A 85 -6.41 2.22 22.31
N SER A 86 -6.45 3.20 23.21
CA SER A 86 -7.60 4.10 23.40
C SER A 86 -7.51 5.35 22.52
N ILE A 87 -6.29 5.78 22.20
CA ILE A 87 -5.96 6.90 21.31
C ILE A 87 -4.78 6.43 20.43
N SER A 88 -4.88 6.66 19.13
CA SER A 88 -3.81 6.39 18.17
C SER A 88 -2.77 7.51 18.21
N GLU A 89 -1.94 7.55 19.24
CA GLU A 89 -0.72 8.35 19.20
C GLU A 89 0.23 7.72 18.18
N ASN A 90 0.61 8.49 17.16
CA ASN A 90 1.54 8.08 16.14
C ASN A 90 2.86 8.85 16.29
N PHE A 91 3.97 8.14 16.12
CA PHE A 91 5.28 8.76 16.02
C PHE A 91 5.81 8.47 14.63
N THR A 92 6.20 9.54 13.91
CA THR A 92 6.74 9.41 12.56
C THR A 92 8.19 9.88 12.57
N ALA A 93 9.08 9.00 12.12
CA ALA A 93 10.48 9.32 11.89
C ALA A 93 10.75 9.34 10.38
N HIS A 94 11.50 10.35 9.92
CA HIS A 94 11.91 10.48 8.53
C HIS A 94 13.42 10.52 8.44
N THR A 95 13.96 9.85 7.43
CA THR A 95 15.36 9.93 7.05
C THR A 95 15.49 9.91 5.54
N PHE A 96 16.58 10.47 5.02
CA PHE A 96 16.88 10.47 3.60
C PHE A 96 17.96 9.44 3.30
N ILE A 97 17.72 8.61 2.29
CA ILE A 97 18.72 7.69 1.76
C ILE A 97 19.63 8.49 0.82
N LYS A 98 20.94 8.39 1.02
CA LYS A 98 21.94 9.07 0.18
C LYS A 98 21.85 8.60 -1.27
N LYS A 99 22.16 9.49 -2.21
CA LYS A 99 22.03 9.24 -3.66
C LYS A 99 22.88 8.05 -4.11
N GLU A 100 24.05 7.88 -3.54
CA GLU A 100 24.98 6.80 -3.86
C GLU A 100 24.37 5.43 -3.52
N THR A 101 23.68 5.33 -2.37
CA THR A 101 22.97 4.11 -1.98
C THR A 101 21.81 3.81 -2.94
N VAL A 102 21.03 4.82 -3.32
CA VAL A 102 19.92 4.66 -4.28
C VAL A 102 20.43 4.17 -5.64
N ALA A 103 21.58 4.68 -6.11
CA ALA A 103 22.20 4.22 -7.35
C ALA A 103 22.58 2.74 -7.28
N ARG A 104 23.20 2.29 -6.17
CA ARG A 104 23.55 0.89 -5.96
C ARG A 104 22.33 -0.02 -5.90
N VAL A 105 21.24 0.43 -5.27
CA VAL A 105 19.96 -0.31 -5.27
C VAL A 105 19.40 -0.47 -6.68
N LYS A 106 19.50 0.60 -7.50
CA LYS A 106 19.06 0.56 -8.90
C LYS A 106 19.84 -0.47 -9.72
N GLU A 107 21.16 -0.53 -9.55
CA GLU A 107 22.02 -1.52 -10.21
C GLU A 107 21.66 -2.96 -9.78
N CYS A 108 21.46 -3.18 -8.48
CA CYS A 108 21.05 -4.48 -7.95
C CYS A 108 19.70 -4.94 -8.55
N ASN A 109 18.73 -4.03 -8.62
CA ASN A 109 17.42 -4.30 -9.23
C ASN A 109 17.52 -4.68 -10.71
N GLN A 110 18.41 -4.03 -11.47
CA GLN A 110 18.63 -4.36 -12.87
C GLN A 110 19.21 -5.76 -13.05
N GLN A 111 20.17 -6.15 -12.20
CA GLN A 111 20.80 -7.46 -12.24
C GLN A 111 19.83 -8.58 -11.84
N SER A 112 19.02 -8.36 -10.81
CA SER A 112 18.05 -9.33 -10.30
C SER A 112 16.69 -9.31 -11.00
N ARG A 113 16.51 -8.44 -12.02
CA ARG A 113 15.22 -8.19 -12.70
C ARG A 113 14.07 -7.90 -11.72
N SER A 114 14.39 -7.18 -10.65
CA SER A 114 13.44 -6.80 -9.60
C SER A 114 13.13 -5.31 -9.63
N ILE A 115 12.06 -4.91 -8.95
CA ILE A 115 11.71 -3.50 -8.76
C ILE A 115 12.12 -3.03 -7.37
N PHE A 116 12.23 -1.71 -7.18
CA PHE A 116 12.58 -1.10 -5.89
C PHE A 116 11.74 -1.62 -4.73
N PHE A 117 10.44 -1.86 -4.98
CA PHE A 117 9.54 -2.42 -3.99
C PHE A 117 10.05 -3.78 -3.45
N HIS A 118 10.43 -4.72 -4.33
CA HIS A 118 10.95 -6.03 -3.91
C HIS A 118 12.22 -5.89 -3.08
N PHE A 119 13.14 -5.01 -3.49
CA PHE A 119 14.37 -4.78 -2.76
C PHE A 119 14.12 -4.27 -1.35
N TYR A 120 13.28 -3.24 -1.18
CA TYR A 120 13.00 -2.69 0.14
C TYR A 120 12.14 -3.63 0.99
N ALA A 121 11.23 -4.39 0.39
CA ALA A 121 10.49 -5.44 1.10
C ALA A 121 11.43 -6.52 1.63
N ALA A 122 12.37 -7.00 0.80
CA ALA A 122 13.38 -7.97 1.22
C ALA A 122 14.31 -7.41 2.30
N ALA A 123 14.77 -6.16 2.16
CA ALA A 123 15.59 -5.51 3.17
C ALA A 123 14.85 -5.35 4.51
N LEU A 124 13.56 -5.03 4.47
CA LEU A 124 12.71 -4.97 5.66
C LEU A 124 12.52 -6.36 6.29
N LEU A 125 12.27 -7.39 5.48
CA LEU A 125 12.14 -8.77 5.97
C LEU A 125 13.44 -9.22 6.65
N VAL A 126 14.59 -9.05 6.01
CA VAL A 126 15.90 -9.39 6.60
C VAL A 126 16.13 -8.62 7.90
N LEU A 127 15.82 -7.32 7.93
CA LEU A 127 15.93 -6.52 9.15
C LEU A 127 15.02 -7.07 10.26
N LEU A 128 13.77 -7.42 9.95
CA LEU A 128 12.83 -7.95 10.93
C LEU A 128 13.28 -9.32 11.46
N PHE A 129 13.71 -10.23 10.59
CA PHE A 129 14.28 -11.51 11.01
C PHE A 129 15.52 -11.32 11.90
N GLN A 130 16.42 -10.38 11.56
CA GLN A 130 17.58 -10.07 12.39
C GLN A 130 17.23 -9.44 13.75
N LEU A 131 16.10 -8.72 13.84
CA LEU A 131 15.66 -8.10 15.10
C LEU A 131 14.84 -9.05 15.96
N LEU A 132 14.26 -10.08 15.36
CA LEU A 132 13.44 -11.08 16.03
C LEU A 132 14.25 -12.35 16.39
N ASP A 133 15.45 -12.52 15.82
CA ASP A 133 16.28 -13.72 15.97
C ASP A 133 15.43 -15.00 15.75
N ASP A 134 15.71 -16.08 16.48
CA ASP A 134 15.02 -17.37 16.39
C ASP A 134 13.60 -17.39 17.01
N LEU A 135 12.97 -16.22 17.24
CA LEU A 135 11.63 -16.14 17.80
C LEU A 135 10.52 -16.42 16.78
N VAL A 136 10.83 -16.38 15.48
CA VAL A 136 9.85 -16.44 14.39
C VAL A 136 10.45 -17.10 13.15
N ASP A 137 9.83 -18.18 12.67
CA ASP A 137 10.23 -18.88 11.43
C ASP A 137 9.51 -18.34 10.17
N ASP A 138 8.38 -17.66 10.35
CA ASP A 138 7.56 -17.12 9.25
C ASP A 138 6.89 -15.79 9.62
N LEU A 139 6.83 -14.86 8.67
CA LEU A 139 6.34 -13.50 8.89
C LEU A 139 5.38 -13.07 7.78
N CYS A 140 4.17 -12.71 8.16
CA CYS A 140 3.18 -12.10 7.26
C CYS A 140 3.20 -10.57 7.38
N ILE A 141 3.53 -9.88 6.28
CA ILE A 141 3.48 -8.41 6.20
C ILE A 141 2.36 -7.98 5.25
N ARG A 142 1.40 -7.21 5.76
CA ARG A 142 0.37 -6.62 4.91
C ARG A 142 0.95 -5.51 4.05
N ILE A 143 0.87 -5.69 2.74
CA ILE A 143 1.22 -4.67 1.76
C ILE A 143 -0.05 -3.98 1.27
N ALA A 144 0.07 -2.69 0.99
CA ALA A 144 -1.00 -1.89 0.43
C ALA A 144 -0.78 -1.71 -1.06
N ASP A 145 -1.79 -2.06 -1.84
CA ASP A 145 -1.83 -1.73 -3.25
C ASP A 145 -2.87 -0.63 -3.51
N ALA A 146 -2.67 0.10 -4.60
CA ALA A 146 -3.61 1.12 -5.06
C ALA A 146 -4.87 0.51 -5.69
N SER A 147 -4.89 -0.79 -5.98
CA SER A 147 -6.03 -1.53 -6.53
C SER A 147 -6.64 -0.91 -7.79
N ARG A 148 -5.82 -0.19 -8.56
CA ARG A 148 -6.19 0.41 -9.86
C ARG A 148 -5.84 -0.53 -10.99
N HIS A 149 -6.46 -1.70 -11.00
CA HIS A 149 -6.15 -2.74 -11.98
C HIS A 149 -6.67 -2.41 -13.39
N ASN A 150 -7.65 -1.51 -13.50
CA ASN A 150 -8.23 -1.09 -14.77
C ASN A 150 -7.73 0.32 -15.14
N GLY A 151 -7.03 0.43 -16.26
CA GLY A 151 -6.46 1.69 -16.77
C GLY A 151 -7.49 2.80 -16.98
N ARG A 152 -8.78 2.47 -17.16
CA ARG A 152 -9.87 3.44 -17.26
C ARG A 152 -10.02 4.32 -16.00
N TYR A 153 -9.63 3.81 -14.84
CA TYR A 153 -9.81 4.49 -13.55
C TYR A 153 -8.49 4.93 -12.92
N PHE A 154 -7.40 4.96 -13.70
CA PHE A 154 -6.08 5.34 -13.18
C PHE A 154 -6.08 6.77 -12.64
N ASP A 155 -6.76 7.69 -13.34
CA ASP A 155 -6.81 9.12 -13.01
C ASP A 155 -8.06 9.53 -12.21
N THR A 156 -8.83 8.58 -11.67
CA THR A 156 -10.04 8.91 -10.89
C THR A 156 -9.65 9.43 -9.50
N ASN A 157 -10.18 10.58 -9.08
CA ASN A 157 -9.93 11.18 -7.75
C ASN A 157 -10.71 10.44 -6.65
N VAL A 158 -10.21 9.29 -6.17
CA VAL A 158 -10.84 8.48 -5.10
C VAL A 158 -9.88 7.54 -4.37
N TYR A 159 -10.18 7.23 -3.11
CA TYR A 159 -9.54 6.16 -2.37
C TYR A 159 -9.81 4.77 -2.97
N LEU A 160 -8.80 4.17 -3.58
CA LEU A 160 -8.79 2.77 -4.00
C LEU A 160 -7.65 2.08 -3.24
N ARG A 161 -7.99 1.29 -2.23
CA ARG A 161 -7.00 0.50 -1.49
C ARG A 161 -7.58 -0.85 -1.16
N GLY A 162 -7.19 -1.85 -1.93
CA GLY A 162 -7.35 -3.25 -1.59
C GLY A 162 -6.14 -3.75 -0.81
N PRO A 163 -6.32 -4.67 0.13
CA PRO A 163 -5.20 -5.41 0.69
C PRO A 163 -4.63 -6.33 -0.41
N CYS A 164 -3.41 -6.06 -0.86
CA CYS A 164 -2.60 -7.11 -1.48
C CYS A 164 -1.89 -7.82 -0.34
N ALA A 165 -2.39 -8.99 0.04
CA ALA A 165 -1.52 -9.93 0.72
C ALA A 165 -0.45 -10.37 -0.30
N LEU A 166 0.79 -10.46 0.16
CA LEU A 166 1.89 -11.14 -0.51
C LEU A 166 2.48 -12.09 0.51
#